data_AF-A0A7C1ZNN6-F1
#
_entry.id   AF-A0A7C1ZNN6-F1
#
_cell.length_a   1.000
_cell.length_b   1.000
_cell.length_c   1.000
_cell.angle_alpha   90.00
_cell.angle_beta   90.00
_cell.angle_gamma   90.00
#
_symmetry.space_group_name_H-M   'P 1'
#
loop_
_entity.id
_entity.type
_entity.pdbx_description
1 polymer ?
#
loop_
_entity_poly.entity_id
_entity_poly.type
_entity_poly.pdbx_seq_one_letter_code
_entity_poly.pdbx_strand_id
1 'polypeptide(L)'
;MRTDVPFKSNHNVVYSCKYHAEFQAEIIELEVMPDHVHLLCEVDPQFGIHRLVKRLKGRSSRLLRREFPCLKSRLPTLWTNSCFVATVGGAPLSVIKQYIEQQKGR
;
A
#
# COMPACT_ATOMS: atom_id res chain seq x y z
N MET A 1 9.71 -17.36 -14.85
CA MET A 1 10.04 -17.04 -16.25
C MET A 1 9.61 -15.59 -16.47
N ARG A 2 10.60 -14.66 -16.50
CA ARG A 2 10.52 -13.21 -16.83
C ARG A 2 9.57 -12.35 -15.97
N THR A 3 9.87 -11.10 -15.64
CA THR A 3 10.60 -10.07 -16.41
C THR A 3 11.61 -9.29 -15.57
N ASP A 4 12.85 -9.23 -16.06
CA ASP A 4 13.83 -8.22 -15.68
C ASP A 4 13.49 -6.92 -16.43
N VAL A 5 12.97 -5.92 -15.71
CA VAL A 5 12.89 -4.54 -16.20
C VAL A 5 13.61 -3.66 -15.17
N PRO A 6 14.60 -2.85 -15.58
CA PRO A 6 15.36 -2.02 -14.66
C PRO A 6 14.48 -0.85 -14.17
N PHE A 7 13.98 -0.93 -12.94
CA PHE A 7 13.26 0.16 -12.29
C PHE A 7 14.24 1.22 -11.82
N LYS A 8 14.27 2.38 -12.48
CA LYS A 8 14.92 3.59 -11.96
C LYS A 8 13.89 4.39 -11.18
N SER A 9 13.85 4.18 -9.86
CA SER A 9 13.07 5.01 -8.94
C SER A 9 13.76 6.35 -8.74
N ASN A 10 13.18 7.43 -9.26
CA ASN A 10 13.58 8.76 -8.83
C ASN A 10 12.84 9.11 -7.53
N HIS A 11 13.55 8.93 -6.42
CA HIS A 11 13.38 9.59 -5.11
C HIS A 11 12.21 9.15 -4.19
N ASN A 12 12.50 8.06 -3.47
CA ASN A 12 12.54 8.00 -1.99
C ASN A 12 11.27 7.75 -1.17
N VAL A 13 10.35 6.90 -1.64
CA VAL A 13 9.49 6.10 -0.72
C VAL A 13 9.40 4.62 -1.14
N VAL A 14 9.69 4.33 -2.42
CA VAL A 14 9.50 3.02 -3.06
C VAL A 14 10.76 2.14 -3.00
N TYR A 15 11.65 2.32 -2.02
CA TYR A 15 12.94 1.61 -2.01
C TYR A 15 12.90 0.19 -1.45
N SER A 16 11.82 -0.27 -0.81
CA SER A 16 11.89 -1.57 -0.12
C SER A 16 10.63 -2.41 -0.07
N CYS A 17 9.58 -2.05 -0.81
CA CYS A 17 8.36 -2.83 -0.80
C CYS A 17 8.34 -3.68 -2.07
N LYS A 18 9.03 -4.82 -2.08
CA LYS A 18 8.72 -5.86 -3.07
C LYS A 18 7.32 -6.37 -2.72
N TYR A 19 6.34 -5.95 -3.50
CA TYR A 19 4.97 -5.73 -3.05
C TYR A 19 4.19 -6.99 -2.67
N HIS A 20 4.42 -8.13 -3.32
CA HIS A 20 3.49 -9.26 -3.14
C HIS A 20 3.84 -10.22 -1.99
N ALA A 21 5.13 -10.40 -1.65
CA ALA A 21 5.55 -11.45 -0.70
C ALA A 21 5.48 -11.05 0.79
N GLU A 22 5.63 -9.77 1.13
CA GLU A 22 5.75 -9.33 2.54
C GLU A 22 4.45 -8.75 3.13
N PHE A 23 3.53 -8.32 2.27
CA PHE A 23 2.38 -7.48 2.68
C PHE A 23 1.02 -8.00 2.22
N GLN A 24 0.95 -9.10 1.47
CA GLN A 24 -0.32 -9.62 0.90
C GLN A 24 -1.16 -8.49 0.26
N ALA A 25 -0.48 -7.56 -0.40
CA ALA A 25 -1.07 -6.38 -1.01
C ALA A 25 -0.35 -6.06 -2.31
N GLU A 26 -1.07 -5.58 -3.30
CA GLU A 26 -0.54 -5.12 -4.57
C GLU A 26 -0.72 -3.61 -4.65
N ILE A 27 0.36 -2.88 -4.92
CA ILE A 27 0.30 -1.44 -5.10
C ILE A 27 0.16 -1.14 -6.59
N ILE A 28 -0.98 -0.52 -6.92
CA ILE A 28 -1.40 -0.23 -8.28
C ILE A 28 -0.85 1.14 -8.68
N GLU A 29 -1.07 2.17 -7.85
CA GLU A 29 -0.58 3.54 -8.07
C GLU A 29 -0.11 4.18 -6.76
N LEU A 30 0.86 5.10 -6.87
CA LEU A 30 1.42 5.84 -5.75
C LEU A 30 1.79 7.25 -6.19
N GLU A 31 1.29 8.25 -5.48
CA GLU A 31 1.67 9.64 -5.68
C GLU A 31 2.18 10.26 -4.37
N VAL A 32 3.27 11.01 -4.47
CA VAL A 32 3.94 11.62 -3.31
C VAL A 32 3.83 13.13 -3.43
N MET A 33 3.18 13.75 -2.44
CA MET A 33 3.08 15.19 -2.28
C MET A 33 4.07 15.65 -1.19
N PRO A 34 4.37 16.97 -1.09
CA PRO A 34 5.29 17.48 -0.08
C PRO A 34 4.90 17.17 1.37
N ASP A 35 3.59 17.00 1.63
CA ASP A 35 3.00 16.85 2.97
C ASP A 35 2.17 15.56 3.16
N HIS A 36 1.84 14.84 2.08
CA HIS A 36 1.07 13.59 2.15
C HIS A 36 1.38 12.62 0.99
N VAL A 37 0.86 11.40 1.07
CA VAL A 37 1.03 10.36 0.04
C VAL A 37 -0.33 9.75 -0.26
N HIS A 38 -0.64 9.59 -1.55
CA HIS A 38 -1.79 8.84 -2.04
C HIS A 38 -1.35 7.46 -2.50
N LEU A 39 -2.13 6.45 -2.14
CA LEU A 39 -1.85 5.06 -2.47
C LEU A 39 -3.11 4.36 -2.95
N LEU A 40 -3.06 3.81 -4.17
CA LEU A 40 -4.04 2.87 -4.68
C LEU A 40 -3.47 1.46 -4.57
N CYS A 41 -4.18 0.57 -3.87
CA CYS A 41 -3.72 -0.80 -3.66
C CYS A 41 -4.87 -1.78 -3.52
N GLU A 42 -4.61 -3.02 -3.92
CA GLU A 42 -5.41 -4.19 -3.57
C GLU A 42 -4.80 -4.86 -2.34
N VAL A 43 -5.65 -5.31 -1.42
CA VAL A 43 -5.22 -5.88 -0.15
C VAL A 43 -6.00 -7.15 0.12
N ASP A 44 -5.29 -8.21 0.49
CA ASP A 44 -5.92 -9.44 0.98
C ASP A 44 -6.82 -9.10 2.18
N PRO A 45 -8.13 -9.40 2.11
CA PRO A 45 -9.06 -9.08 3.19
C PRO A 45 -8.69 -9.75 4.51
N GLN A 46 -8.01 -10.91 4.50
CA GLN A 46 -7.51 -11.58 5.70
C GLN A 46 -6.31 -10.86 6.32
N PHE A 47 -5.51 -10.17 5.50
CA PHE A 47 -4.39 -9.38 5.99
C PHE A 47 -4.87 -8.07 6.62
N GLY A 48 -5.82 -7.41 5.94
CA GLY A 48 -6.52 -6.22 6.41
C GLY A 48 -5.78 -4.89 6.20
N ILE A 49 -6.51 -3.87 5.75
CA ILE A 49 -5.97 -2.55 5.37
C ILE A 49 -5.23 -1.84 6.51
N HIS A 50 -5.72 -1.95 7.76
CA HIS A 50 -5.09 -1.31 8.90
C HIS A 50 -3.67 -1.84 9.15
N ARG A 51 -3.46 -3.14 8.97
CA ARG A 51 -2.13 -3.78 9.12
C ARG A 51 -1.19 -3.30 8.03
N LEU A 52 -1.67 -3.19 6.79
CA LEU A 52 -0.90 -2.64 5.67
C LEU A 52 -0.45 -1.22 5.97
N VAL A 53 -1.38 -0.31 6.28
CA VAL A 53 -1.09 1.10 6.56
C VAL A 53 -0.09 1.26 7.70
N LYS A 54 -0.29 0.52 8.80
CA LYS A 54 0.64 0.56 9.95
C LYS A 54 2.06 0.15 9.54
N ARG A 55 2.21 -0.92 8.76
CA ARG A 55 3.52 -1.39 8.33
C ARG A 55 4.17 -0.43 7.32
N LEU A 56 3.41 0.08 6.36
CA LEU A 56 3.92 1.04 5.37
C LEU A 56 4.43 2.31 6.06
N LYS A 57 3.62 2.92 6.94
CA LYS A 57 4.01 4.13 7.70
C LYS A 57 5.20 3.86 8.62
N GLY A 58 5.22 2.72 9.31
CA GLY A 58 6.31 2.36 10.22
C GLY A 58 7.64 2.14 9.49
N ARG A 59 7.63 1.35 8.41
CA ARG A 59 8.85 1.02 7.64
C ARG A 59 9.40 2.24 6.92
N SER A 60 8.54 3.01 6.25
CA SER A 60 8.95 4.26 5.58
C SER A 60 9.52 5.27 6.58
N SER A 61 8.87 5.48 7.73
CA SER A 61 9.40 6.35 8.80
C SER A 61 10.78 5.91 9.26
N ARG A 62 11.00 4.61 9.49
CA ARG A 62 12.29 4.08 9.90
C ARG A 62 13.37 4.29 8.84
N LEU A 63 13.10 3.94 7.59
CA LEU A 63 14.07 4.02 6.50
C LEU A 63 14.41 5.47 6.16
N LEU A 64 13.39 6.33 5.97
CA LEU A 64 13.59 7.73 5.60
C LEU A 64 14.27 8.53 6.71
N ARG A 65 13.92 8.31 7.98
CA ARG A 65 14.62 8.99 9.08
C ARG A 65 16.05 8.48 9.28
N ARG A 66 16.40 7.29 8.76
CA ARG A 66 17.78 6.78 8.75
C ARG A 66 18.58 7.42 7.60
N GLU A 67 17.98 7.51 6.43
CA GLU A 67 18.60 8.06 5.21
C GLU A 67 18.71 9.59 5.25
N PHE A 68 17.71 10.27 5.81
CA PHE A 68 17.64 11.73 5.95
C PHE A 68 17.59 12.12 7.43
N PRO A 69 18.73 12.19 8.13
CA PRO A 69 18.78 12.56 9.54
C PRO A 69 18.13 13.93 9.86
N CYS A 70 18.08 14.85 8.90
CA CYS A 70 17.41 16.14 9.04
C CYS A 70 15.90 16.02 9.34
N LEU A 71 15.26 14.89 8.98
CA LEU A 71 13.87 14.63 9.33
C LEU A 71 13.69 14.38 10.84
N LYS A 72 14.74 13.91 11.54
CA LYS A 72 14.68 13.68 12.99
C LYS A 72 14.71 14.98 13.79
N SER A 73 15.45 15.98 13.32
CA SER A 73 15.54 17.28 13.99
C SER A 73 14.30 18.15 13.75
N ARG A 74 13.66 18.00 12.58
CA ARG A 74 12.50 18.82 12.19
C ARG A 74 11.15 18.24 12.61
N LEU A 75 11.05 16.92 12.76
CA LEU A 75 9.79 16.23 13.00
C LEU A 75 9.92 15.19 14.12
N PRO A 76 9.03 15.19 15.13
CA PRO A 76 9.02 14.16 16.17
C PRO A 76 8.70 12.78 15.60
N THR A 77 7.76 12.70 14.66
CA THR A 77 7.42 11.51 13.87
C THR A 77 7.30 11.89 12.39
N LEU A 78 7.57 10.96 11.46
CA LEU A 78 7.41 11.24 10.03
C LEU A 78 5.93 11.32 9.63
N TRP A 79 5.10 10.44 10.19
CA TRP A 79 3.68 10.37 9.91
C TRP A 79 2.87 10.73 11.16
N THR A 80 1.68 11.28 10.95
CA THR A 80 0.64 11.36 11.99
C THR A 80 0.10 9.95 12.29
N ASN A 81 -0.71 9.80 13.33
CA ASN A 81 -1.39 8.53 13.60
C ASN A 81 -2.56 8.28 12.63
N SER A 82 -3.14 9.33 12.04
CA SER A 82 -4.30 9.24 11.14
C SER A 82 -3.96 8.72 9.74
N CYS A 83 -4.94 8.11 9.09
CA CYS A 83 -4.92 7.81 7.65
C CYS A 83 -6.35 7.96 7.11
N PHE A 84 -6.47 8.33 5.84
CA PHE A 84 -7.73 8.25 5.10
C PHE A 84 -7.74 6.96 4.28
N VAL A 85 -8.86 6.24 4.30
CA VAL A 85 -9.05 4.99 3.56
C VAL A 85 -10.45 4.99 2.97
N ALA A 86 -10.53 4.74 1.67
CA ALA A 86 -11.79 4.56 0.95
C ALA A 86 -11.63 3.38 -0.01
N THR A 87 -12.68 2.58 -0.16
CA THR A 87 -12.76 1.52 -1.16
C THR A 87 -13.12 2.12 -2.51
N VAL A 88 -12.44 1.69 -3.58
CA VAL A 88 -12.77 2.06 -4.95
C VAL A 88 -13.17 0.82 -5.73
N GLY A 89 -14.27 0.91 -6.46
CA GLY A 89 -14.83 -0.23 -7.19
C GLY A 89 -15.58 -1.23 -6.29
N GLY A 90 -16.78 -1.62 -6.72
CA GLY A 90 -17.52 -2.77 -6.18
C GLY A 90 -17.50 -3.92 -7.18
N ALA A 91 -17.73 -5.14 -6.71
CA ALA A 91 -17.96 -6.25 -7.62
C ALA A 91 -19.18 -5.93 -8.50
N PRO A 92 -19.09 -6.08 -9.84
CA PRO A 92 -20.23 -5.88 -10.71
C PRO A 92 -21.40 -6.76 -10.28
N LEU A 93 -22.64 -6.26 -10.42
CA LEU A 93 -23.83 -7.02 -10.03
C LEU A 93 -23.90 -8.40 -10.72
N SER A 94 -23.39 -8.50 -11.95
CA SER A 94 -23.26 -9.77 -12.69
C SER A 94 -22.38 -10.79 -11.96
N VAL A 95 -21.23 -10.36 -11.42
CA VAL A 95 -20.29 -11.21 -10.67
C VAL A 95 -20.94 -11.70 -9.38
N ILE A 96 -21.65 -10.80 -8.67
CA ILE A 96 -22.37 -11.15 -7.44
C ILE A 96 -23.48 -12.18 -7.73
N LYS A 97 -24.26 -11.98 -8.79
CA LYS A 97 -25.32 -12.93 -9.22
C LYS A 97 -24.74 -14.30 -9.56
N GLN A 98 -23.66 -14.36 -10.34
CA GLN A 98 -22.99 -15.60 -10.69
C GLN A 98 -22.47 -16.34 -9.46
N TYR A 99 -21.86 -15.61 -8.52
CA TYR A 99 -21.41 -16.18 -7.25
C TYR A 99 -22.56 -16.83 -6.46
N ILE A 100 -23.69 -16.13 -6.30
CA ILE A 100 -24.86 -16.65 -5.58
C ILE A 100 -25.40 -17.92 -6.24
N GLU A 101 -25.53 -17.94 -7.57
CA GLU A 101 -26.06 -19.10 -8.29
C GLU A 101 -25.17 -20.33 -8.13
N GLN A 102 -23.85 -20.15 -8.16
CA GLN A 102 -22.88 -21.24 -7.97
C GLN A 102 -22.89 -21.81 -6.54
N GLN A 103 -23.36 -21.07 -5.54
CA GLN A 103 -23.48 -21.55 -4.17
C GLN A 103 -24.76 -22.38 -3.91
N LYS A 104 -25.78 -22.33 -4.79
CA LYS A 104 -27.03 -23.08 -4.61
C LYS A 104 -26.91 -24.59 -4.87
N GLY A 105 -25.89 -25.01 -5.62
CA GLY A 105 -25.65 -26.42 -6.00
C GLY A 105 -24.70 -27.17 -5.06
N ARG A 106 -24.46 -26.64 -3.86
CA ARG A 106 -23.54 -27.19 -2.85
C ARG A 106 -24.32 -27.51 -1.58
#